data_AF-A0A196SBJ6-F1
#
_entry.id   AF-A0A196SBJ6-F1
#
_cell.length_a   1.000
_cell.length_b   1.000
_cell.length_c   1.000
_cell.angle_alpha   90.00
_cell.angle_beta   90.00
_cell.angle_gamma   90.00
#
_symmetry.space_group_name_H-M   'P 1'
#
loop_
_entity.id
_entity.type
_entity.pdbx_description
1 polymer ?
#
loop_
_entity_poly.entity_id
_entity_poly.type
_entity_poly.pdbx_seq_one_letter_code
_entity_poly.pdbx_strand_id
1 'polypeptide(L)'
;FEGEWLNDEHEMEKKVVVSDDRPTVLHNRVEELYVPSESRFLADWKSLECSLMPRLRVLAIGSNCAFAGAVELVEADCLESVAIGDSVSTASKPFVIKDCPALKTLVVGNDSFSGCSSCILQSLPMLESVRFGTMESDEKRGCFRSASLEMRNLPVLKTLILGNGSFDGCSKVILEDLPELVSIDMGSYSCCFYNHEWSSLLVMRNMPKLEAISAPSFGRRTVNMTFRWVRDVVVESE
;
A
#
# COMPACT_ATOMS: atom_id res chain seq x y z
N PHE A 1 40.62 -2.98 42.67
CA PHE A 1 39.73 -3.48 41.61
C PHE A 1 39.40 -2.31 40.73
N GLU A 2 40.22 -2.10 39.70
CA GLU A 2 39.89 -1.19 38.61
C GLU A 2 38.85 -1.92 37.77
N GLY A 3 37.60 -1.47 37.85
CA GLY A 3 36.54 -1.99 37.01
C GLY A 3 36.80 -1.55 35.59
N GLU A 4 37.20 -2.49 34.74
CA GLU A 4 37.15 -2.30 33.29
C GLU A 4 35.68 -2.10 32.92
N TRP A 5 35.33 -0.86 32.59
CA TRP A 5 34.07 -0.57 31.93
C TRP A 5 34.17 -1.19 30.53
N LEU A 6 33.49 -2.32 30.35
CA LEU A 6 33.15 -2.80 29.01
C LEU A 6 32.36 -1.67 28.34
N ASN A 7 33.00 -1.03 27.36
CA ASN A 7 32.30 -0.14 26.45
C ASN A 7 31.26 -0.99 25.72
N ASP A 8 30.02 -0.98 26.19
CA ASP A 8 28.85 -1.51 25.50
C ASP A 8 28.47 -0.61 24.31
N GLU A 9 29.43 -0.24 23.47
CA GLU A 9 29.18 0.28 22.13
C GLU A 9 28.81 -0.87 21.17
N HIS A 10 27.87 -1.72 21.60
CA HIS A 10 27.09 -2.46 20.61
C HIS A 10 26.13 -1.45 20.00
N GLU A 11 26.59 -0.73 18.97
CA GLU A 11 25.71 0.01 18.08
C GLU A 11 24.63 -0.96 17.58
N MET A 12 23.44 -0.89 18.17
CA MET A 12 22.32 -1.73 17.76
C MET A 12 22.07 -1.47 16.27
N GLU A 13 22.00 -2.56 15.49
CA GLU A 13 21.83 -2.47 14.05
C GLU A 13 20.54 -1.72 13.71
N LYS A 14 20.67 -0.54 13.09
CA LYS A 14 19.52 0.26 12.64
C LYS A 14 18.79 -0.38 11.48
N LYS A 15 19.50 -1.19 10.70
CA LYS A 15 18.97 -1.97 9.59
C LYS A 15 18.82 -3.41 10.01
N VAL A 16 17.60 -3.89 10.08
CA VAL A 16 17.26 -5.26 10.45
C VAL A 16 16.78 -6.00 9.22
N VAL A 17 17.51 -7.05 8.86
CA VAL A 17 17.03 -8.05 7.90
C VAL A 17 16.59 -9.27 8.69
N VAL A 18 15.29 -9.55 8.61
CA VAL A 18 14.67 -10.69 9.28
C VAL A 18 15.25 -12.00 8.73
N SER A 19 15.43 -12.97 9.62
CA SER A 19 15.77 -14.34 9.27
C SER A 19 14.83 -15.29 10.02
N ASP A 20 14.33 -16.31 9.34
CA ASP A 20 13.49 -17.35 9.95
C ASP A 20 14.33 -18.38 10.74
N ASP A 21 15.64 -18.44 10.49
CA ASP A 21 16.56 -19.41 11.12
C ASP A 21 16.99 -19.00 12.54
N ARG A 22 16.78 -17.73 12.91
CA ARG A 22 17.14 -17.17 14.21
C ARG A 22 16.10 -16.15 14.67
N PRO A 23 15.84 -16.03 15.98
CA PRO A 23 14.95 -15.01 16.49
C PRO A 23 15.48 -13.62 16.11
N THR A 24 14.66 -12.86 15.38
CA THR A 24 14.99 -11.48 15.03
C THR A 24 14.60 -10.57 16.20
N VAL A 25 15.56 -9.85 16.76
CA VAL A 25 15.31 -8.90 17.84
C VAL A 25 14.95 -7.54 17.25
N LEU A 26 13.69 -7.15 17.41
CA LEU A 26 13.25 -5.79 17.10
C LEU A 26 13.50 -4.89 18.31
N HIS A 27 14.02 -3.69 18.06
CA HIS A 27 14.24 -2.67 19.08
C HIS A 27 13.73 -1.30 18.59
N ASN A 28 13.54 -0.37 19.50
CA ASN A 28 12.98 0.96 19.20
C ASN A 28 13.91 1.88 18.39
N ARG A 29 15.14 1.42 18.05
CA ARG A 29 16.11 2.14 17.21
C ARG A 29 16.19 1.60 15.79
N VAL A 30 15.36 0.62 15.44
CA VAL A 30 15.29 0.12 14.06
C VAL A 30 14.79 1.25 13.17
N GLU A 31 15.57 1.56 12.13
CA GLU A 31 15.27 2.55 11.09
C GLU A 31 14.86 1.86 9.79
N GLU A 32 15.35 0.65 9.52
CA GLU A 32 14.97 -0.09 8.31
C GLU A 32 14.65 -1.56 8.65
N LEU A 33 13.48 -2.03 8.26
CA LEU A 33 13.04 -3.41 8.44
C LEU A 33 12.84 -4.06 7.07
N TYR A 34 13.58 -5.14 6.83
CA TYR A 34 13.48 -5.96 5.64
C TYR A 34 13.03 -7.37 6.01
N VAL A 35 11.85 -7.75 5.55
CA VAL A 35 11.34 -9.12 5.63
C VAL A 35 11.64 -9.80 4.30
N PRO A 36 12.48 -10.84 4.24
CA PRO A 36 12.81 -11.49 2.98
C PRO A 36 11.61 -12.24 2.41
N SER A 37 11.65 -12.53 1.11
CA SER A 37 10.63 -13.37 0.47
C SER A 37 10.52 -14.72 1.16
N GLU A 38 9.30 -15.29 1.17
CA GLU A 38 8.98 -16.59 1.79
C GLU A 38 9.14 -16.62 3.33
N SER A 39 9.42 -15.47 3.97
CA SER A 39 9.53 -15.39 5.42
C SER A 39 8.18 -15.61 6.11
N ARG A 40 8.23 -16.33 7.23
CA ARG A 40 7.10 -16.56 8.15
C ARG A 40 7.13 -15.63 9.36
N PHE A 41 8.06 -14.69 9.42
CA PHE A 41 8.23 -13.77 10.55
C PHE A 41 6.95 -13.02 10.93
N LEU A 42 6.16 -12.63 9.93
CA LEU A 42 4.92 -11.90 10.09
C LEU A 42 3.69 -12.82 10.25
N ALA A 43 3.86 -14.14 10.19
CA ALA A 43 2.72 -15.08 10.13
C ALA A 43 1.82 -14.99 11.35
N ASP A 44 2.39 -14.83 12.54
CA ASP A 44 1.65 -14.76 13.81
C ASP A 44 1.35 -13.33 14.28
N TRP A 45 1.78 -12.32 13.51
CA TRP A 45 1.56 -10.93 13.88
C TRP A 45 0.09 -10.57 13.72
N LYS A 46 -0.52 -10.02 14.78
CA LYS A 46 -1.93 -9.60 14.79
C LYS A 46 -2.16 -8.23 14.16
N SER A 47 -1.14 -7.38 14.21
CA SER A 47 -1.10 -6.03 13.66
C SER A 47 0.37 -5.65 13.43
N LEU A 48 0.64 -4.89 12.38
CA LEU A 48 1.93 -4.27 12.13
C LEU A 48 1.80 -2.80 12.54
N GLU A 49 2.17 -2.50 13.78
CA GLU A 49 2.06 -1.18 14.39
C GLU A 49 3.44 -0.52 14.49
N CYS A 50 3.54 0.74 14.07
CA CYS A 50 4.78 1.51 14.17
C CYS A 50 5.14 1.91 15.61
N SER A 51 4.22 1.77 16.57
CA SER A 51 4.44 2.06 18.00
C SER A 51 5.65 1.32 18.59
N LEU A 52 5.95 0.13 18.06
CA LEU A 52 7.09 -0.69 18.48
C LEU A 52 8.42 -0.24 17.83
N MET A 53 8.36 0.49 16.72
CA MET A 53 9.51 0.93 15.93
C MET A 53 9.34 2.42 15.55
N PRO A 54 9.38 3.34 16.53
CA PRO A 54 9.04 4.76 16.31
C PRO A 54 10.02 5.48 15.38
N ARG A 55 11.19 4.87 15.11
CA ARG A 55 12.21 5.42 14.20
C ARG A 55 12.22 4.75 12.83
N LEU A 56 11.25 3.89 12.54
CA LEU A 56 11.20 3.15 11.28
C LEU A 56 11.02 4.14 10.12
N ARG A 57 11.96 4.10 9.19
CA ARG A 57 12.00 4.89 7.95
C ARG A 57 11.66 4.04 6.74
N VAL A 58 12.10 2.79 6.72
CA VAL A 58 11.89 1.87 5.60
C VAL A 58 11.25 0.58 6.09
N LEU A 59 10.12 0.22 5.49
CA LEU A 59 9.51 -1.08 5.63
C LEU A 59 9.50 -1.77 4.26
N ALA A 60 10.25 -2.86 4.15
CA ALA A 60 10.29 -3.67 2.95
C ALA A 60 9.89 -5.11 3.28
N ILE A 61 8.81 -5.59 2.66
CA ILE A 61 8.33 -6.97 2.79
C ILE A 61 8.51 -7.65 1.43
N GLY A 62 9.21 -8.78 1.41
CA GLY A 62 9.43 -9.59 0.22
C GLY A 62 8.17 -10.30 -0.25
N SER A 63 8.31 -11.07 -1.33
CA SER A 63 7.19 -11.78 -1.94
C SER A 63 6.84 -13.07 -1.17
N ASN A 64 5.63 -13.59 -1.36
CA ASN A 64 5.17 -14.86 -0.79
C ASN A 64 5.22 -14.91 0.75
N CYS A 65 5.01 -13.77 1.41
CA CYS A 65 4.92 -13.70 2.87
C CYS A 65 3.47 -13.91 3.33
N ALA A 66 3.30 -14.46 4.54
CA ALA A 66 2.01 -14.56 5.20
C ALA A 66 1.92 -13.58 6.37
N PHE A 67 0.79 -12.89 6.48
CA PHE A 67 0.56 -11.91 7.53
C PHE A 67 -0.86 -12.03 8.09
N ALA A 68 -1.05 -12.66 9.26
CA ALA A 68 -2.38 -12.83 9.84
C ALA A 68 -3.04 -11.53 10.34
N GLY A 69 -2.27 -10.43 10.37
CA GLY A 69 -2.65 -9.19 11.01
C GLY A 69 -3.23 -8.12 10.09
N ALA A 70 -3.56 -6.96 10.68
CA ALA A 70 -3.86 -5.74 9.93
C ALA A 70 -2.57 -4.95 9.70
N VAL A 71 -2.40 -4.36 8.53
CA VAL A 71 -1.32 -3.39 8.32
C VAL A 71 -1.86 -2.05 8.75
N GLU A 72 -1.43 -1.57 9.92
CA GLU A 72 -1.92 -0.32 10.52
C GLU A 72 -0.72 0.58 10.85
N LEU A 73 -0.24 1.27 9.82
CA LEU A 73 0.87 2.22 9.93
C LEU A 73 0.26 3.60 10.22
N VAL A 74 0.07 3.89 11.51
CA VAL A 74 -0.57 5.12 11.97
C VAL A 74 0.42 5.94 12.79
N GLU A 75 0.44 7.26 12.59
CA GLU A 75 1.30 8.20 13.32
C GLU A 75 2.81 7.82 13.23
N ALA A 76 3.23 7.31 12.06
CA ALA A 76 4.60 6.90 11.83
C ALA A 76 5.45 8.06 11.29
N ASP A 77 5.86 8.95 12.19
CA ASP A 77 6.52 10.23 11.87
C ASP A 77 7.80 10.11 11.02
N CYS A 78 8.54 9.01 11.19
CA CYS A 78 9.80 8.79 10.47
C CYS A 78 9.65 7.95 9.21
N LEU A 79 8.48 7.36 8.94
CA LEU A 79 8.31 6.38 7.87
C LEU A 79 8.35 7.07 6.51
N GLU A 80 9.37 6.75 5.71
CA GLU A 80 9.65 7.37 4.40
C GLU A 80 9.24 6.48 3.22
N SER A 81 9.35 5.15 3.37
CA SER A 81 9.09 4.21 2.28
C SER A 81 8.46 2.90 2.77
N VAL A 82 7.42 2.47 2.07
CA VAL A 82 6.80 1.15 2.24
C VAL A 82 6.82 0.42 0.91
N ALA A 83 7.49 -0.73 0.88
CA ALA A 83 7.55 -1.61 -0.27
C ALA A 83 7.08 -3.01 0.13
N ILE A 84 6.08 -3.52 -0.57
CA ILE A 84 5.52 -4.85 -0.32
C ILE A 84 5.58 -5.64 -1.62
N GLY A 85 6.14 -6.84 -1.56
CA GLY A 85 6.33 -7.73 -2.69
C GLY A 85 5.01 -8.34 -3.18
N ASP A 86 5.16 -9.30 -4.09
CA ASP A 86 4.04 -10.03 -4.68
C ASP A 86 3.54 -11.14 -3.74
N SER A 87 2.28 -11.53 -3.89
CA SER A 87 1.67 -12.68 -3.18
C SER A 87 1.77 -12.58 -1.65
N VAL A 88 1.73 -11.37 -1.09
CA VAL A 88 1.66 -11.18 0.37
C VAL A 88 0.23 -11.37 0.84
N SER A 89 -0.01 -12.48 1.53
CA SER A 89 -1.34 -12.87 1.99
C SER A 89 -1.67 -12.23 3.34
N THR A 90 -2.94 -11.89 3.54
CA THR A 90 -3.40 -11.40 4.83
C THR A 90 -4.80 -11.91 5.20
N ALA A 91 -5.12 -11.81 6.50
CA ALA A 91 -6.47 -12.01 7.00
C ALA A 91 -7.41 -10.88 6.52
N SER A 92 -8.73 -11.08 6.64
CA SER A 92 -9.73 -10.10 6.17
C SER A 92 -9.81 -8.87 7.07
N LYS A 93 -8.75 -8.05 7.02
CA LYS A 93 -8.54 -6.83 7.80
C LYS A 93 -8.17 -5.68 6.87
N PRO A 94 -8.38 -4.42 7.30
CA PRO A 94 -8.03 -3.27 6.48
C PRO A 94 -6.50 -3.10 6.38
N PHE A 95 -6.07 -2.49 5.29
CA PHE A 95 -4.74 -1.93 5.11
C PHE A 95 -4.83 -0.43 5.31
N VAL A 96 -4.19 0.11 6.34
CA VAL A 96 -4.31 1.50 6.76
C VAL A 96 -2.92 2.11 6.88
N ILE A 97 -2.72 3.22 6.18
CA ILE A 97 -1.59 4.12 6.37
C ILE A 97 -2.15 5.52 6.60
N LYS A 98 -1.96 6.05 7.81
CA LYS A 98 -2.60 7.29 8.24
C LYS A 98 -1.68 8.17 9.07
N ASP A 99 -1.71 9.47 8.79
CA ASP A 99 -0.97 10.47 9.58
C ASP A 99 0.55 10.16 9.62
N CYS A 100 1.13 9.77 8.47
CA CYS A 100 2.57 9.50 8.30
C CYS A 100 3.22 10.65 7.51
N PRO A 101 3.72 11.71 8.18
CA PRO A 101 4.16 12.95 7.52
C PRO A 101 5.40 12.81 6.64
N ALA A 102 6.26 11.83 6.89
CA ALA A 102 7.50 11.62 6.13
C ALA A 102 7.34 10.68 4.92
N LEU A 103 6.19 10.02 4.75
CA LEU A 103 6.04 8.95 3.77
C LEU A 103 6.03 9.50 2.35
N LYS A 104 6.96 9.03 1.51
CA LYS A 104 7.15 9.50 0.13
C LYS A 104 6.68 8.50 -0.91
N THR A 105 6.86 7.21 -0.63
CA THR A 105 6.59 6.15 -1.61
C THR A 105 5.84 4.99 -0.99
N LEU A 106 4.80 4.53 -1.67
CA LEU A 106 4.12 3.27 -1.38
C LEU A 106 4.09 2.39 -2.62
N VAL A 107 4.62 1.18 -2.50
CA VAL A 107 4.57 0.16 -3.55
C VAL A 107 4.03 -1.13 -2.96
N VAL A 108 3.02 -1.70 -3.62
CA VAL A 108 2.48 -3.02 -3.28
C VAL A 108 2.48 -3.89 -4.54
N GLY A 109 3.03 -5.09 -4.43
CA GLY A 109 3.13 -6.07 -5.51
C GLY A 109 1.79 -6.71 -5.88
N ASN A 110 1.85 -7.53 -6.92
CA ASN A 110 0.73 -8.30 -7.47
C ASN A 110 0.23 -9.36 -6.48
N ASP A 111 -1.03 -9.78 -6.59
CA ASP A 111 -1.70 -10.82 -5.78
C ASP A 111 -1.69 -10.58 -4.24
N SER A 112 -1.11 -9.47 -3.79
CA SER A 112 -1.01 -9.10 -2.39
C SER A 112 -2.35 -8.58 -1.86
N PHE A 113 -2.63 -8.87 -0.59
CA PHE A 113 -3.78 -8.34 0.14
C PHE A 113 -5.16 -8.66 -0.47
N SER A 114 -5.29 -9.76 -1.22
CA SER A 114 -6.57 -10.20 -1.81
C SER A 114 -7.69 -10.51 -0.80
N GLY A 115 -7.36 -10.62 0.50
CA GLY A 115 -8.33 -10.80 1.59
C GLY A 115 -8.80 -9.49 2.25
N CYS A 116 -8.13 -8.37 1.98
CA CYS A 116 -8.42 -7.09 2.64
C CYS A 116 -9.82 -6.57 2.28
N SER A 117 -10.48 -5.96 3.27
CA SER A 117 -11.76 -5.28 3.06
C SER A 117 -11.59 -3.87 2.46
N SER A 118 -10.53 -3.17 2.83
CA SER A 118 -10.25 -1.80 2.38
C SER A 118 -8.77 -1.46 2.45
N CYS A 119 -8.35 -0.56 1.56
CA CYS A 119 -7.07 0.14 1.58
C CYS A 119 -7.34 1.62 1.84
N ILE A 120 -6.79 2.17 2.93
CA ILE A 120 -7.01 3.54 3.37
C ILE A 120 -5.66 4.25 3.47
N LEU A 121 -5.48 5.29 2.66
CA LEU A 121 -4.33 6.20 2.67
C LEU A 121 -4.83 7.59 3.01
N GLN A 122 -4.44 8.12 4.16
CA GLN A 122 -4.99 9.40 4.63
C GLN A 122 -3.94 10.26 5.33
N SER A 123 -3.98 11.58 5.04
CA SER A 123 -3.11 12.58 5.69
C SER A 123 -1.62 12.26 5.50
N LEU A 124 -1.19 12.15 4.24
CA LEU A 124 0.20 11.80 3.88
C LEU A 124 0.81 12.98 3.08
N PRO A 125 1.24 14.05 3.76
CA PRO A 125 1.60 15.33 3.14
C PRO A 125 2.82 15.29 2.22
N MET A 126 3.67 14.26 2.34
CA MET A 126 4.88 14.08 1.54
C MET A 126 4.79 12.93 0.54
N LEU A 127 3.62 12.29 0.38
CA LEU A 127 3.47 11.11 -0.47
C LEU A 127 3.46 11.52 -1.93
N GLU A 128 4.51 11.15 -2.67
CA GLU A 128 4.74 11.57 -4.05
C GLU A 128 4.25 10.54 -5.07
N SER A 129 4.33 9.24 -4.73
CA SER A 129 3.99 8.15 -5.65
C SER A 129 3.37 6.96 -4.93
N VAL A 130 2.30 6.45 -5.54
CA VAL A 130 1.60 5.22 -5.11
C VAL A 130 1.49 4.26 -6.29
N ARG A 131 1.91 3.01 -6.07
CA ARG A 131 1.78 1.93 -7.04
C ARG A 131 1.19 0.67 -6.42
N PHE A 132 0.10 0.19 -7.01
CA PHE A 132 -0.58 -1.04 -6.64
C PHE A 132 -0.53 -2.04 -7.80
N GLY A 133 0.37 -3.02 -7.77
CA GLY A 133 0.57 -4.01 -8.82
C GLY A 133 1.32 -3.46 -10.04
N THR A 134 1.38 -4.25 -11.12
CA THR A 134 2.03 -3.87 -12.39
C THR A 134 1.07 -3.97 -13.59
N MET A 135 1.41 -3.28 -14.67
CA MET A 135 0.71 -3.36 -15.97
C MET A 135 1.50 -4.16 -17.02
N GLU A 136 2.69 -4.66 -16.67
CA GLU A 136 3.63 -5.30 -17.61
C GLU A 136 3.22 -6.70 -18.09
N SER A 137 2.19 -7.31 -17.51
CA SER A 137 1.69 -8.64 -17.86
C SER A 137 0.21 -8.59 -18.22
N ASP A 138 -0.23 -9.34 -19.24
CA ASP A 138 -1.66 -9.47 -19.60
C ASP A 138 -2.48 -10.23 -18.54
N GLU A 139 -1.83 -10.78 -17.50
CA GLU A 139 -2.48 -11.53 -16.43
C GLU A 139 -3.16 -10.62 -15.40
N LYS A 140 -4.36 -11.03 -14.98
CA LYS A 140 -5.13 -10.36 -13.93
C LYS A 140 -4.62 -10.76 -12.55
N ARG A 141 -3.48 -10.20 -12.14
CA ARG A 141 -2.77 -10.50 -10.88
C ARG A 141 -2.75 -9.33 -9.91
N GLY A 142 -3.76 -8.47 -9.95
CA GLY A 142 -3.79 -7.26 -9.14
C GLY A 142 -3.91 -7.52 -7.65
N CYS A 143 -3.44 -6.56 -6.85
CA CYS A 143 -3.59 -6.60 -5.40
C CYS A 143 -4.95 -6.07 -4.95
N PHE A 144 -5.27 -6.28 -3.66
CA PHE A 144 -6.47 -5.73 -3.01
C PHE A 144 -7.78 -6.12 -3.71
N ARG A 145 -7.88 -7.36 -4.19
CA ARG A 145 -9.10 -7.86 -4.83
C ARG A 145 -10.31 -7.72 -3.89
N SER A 146 -11.41 -7.21 -4.41
CA SER A 146 -12.66 -6.89 -3.72
C SER A 146 -12.56 -5.81 -2.62
N ALA A 147 -11.37 -5.25 -2.37
CA ALA A 147 -11.20 -4.22 -1.37
C ALA A 147 -11.68 -2.85 -1.89
N SER A 148 -12.15 -2.00 -0.98
CA SER A 148 -12.37 -0.58 -1.28
C SER A 148 -11.05 0.20 -1.27
N LEU A 149 -10.94 1.26 -2.07
CA LEU A 149 -9.80 2.18 -2.07
C LEU A 149 -10.23 3.55 -1.55
N GLU A 150 -9.57 4.08 -0.53
CA GLU A 150 -9.80 5.42 -0.02
C GLU A 150 -8.47 6.18 0.08
N MET A 151 -8.34 7.27 -0.67
CA MET A 151 -7.17 8.15 -0.70
C MET A 151 -7.63 9.59 -0.40
N ARG A 152 -7.21 10.13 0.75
CA ARG A 152 -7.66 11.44 1.27
C ARG A 152 -6.48 12.29 1.73
N ASN A 153 -6.47 13.58 1.42
CA ASN A 153 -5.46 14.54 1.89
C ASN A 153 -4.02 14.13 1.53
N LEU A 154 -3.74 14.00 0.23
CA LEU A 154 -2.40 13.68 -0.30
C LEU A 154 -1.92 14.84 -1.18
N PRO A 155 -1.54 15.99 -0.57
CA PRO A 155 -1.38 17.26 -1.25
C PRO A 155 -0.27 17.31 -2.29
N VAL A 156 0.71 16.41 -2.25
CA VAL A 156 1.86 16.38 -3.20
C VAL A 156 1.89 15.15 -4.09
N LEU A 157 0.87 14.29 -4.02
CA LEU A 157 0.80 13.07 -4.83
C LEU A 157 0.68 13.45 -6.30
N LYS A 158 1.62 12.99 -7.13
CA LYS A 158 1.65 13.34 -8.56
C LYS A 158 1.11 12.23 -9.45
N THR A 159 1.41 10.98 -9.09
CA THR A 159 1.09 9.80 -9.89
C THR A 159 0.46 8.72 -9.04
N LEU A 160 -0.63 8.14 -9.56
CA LEU A 160 -1.27 6.95 -9.04
C LEU A 160 -1.25 5.87 -10.10
N ILE A 161 -0.63 4.72 -9.80
CA ILE A 161 -0.57 3.58 -10.71
C ILE A 161 -1.36 2.41 -10.10
N LEU A 162 -2.33 1.93 -10.86
CA LEU A 162 -3.16 0.77 -10.55
C LEU A 162 -2.90 -0.31 -11.61
N GLY A 163 -2.22 -1.37 -11.23
CA GLY A 163 -1.90 -2.52 -12.08
C GLY A 163 -3.11 -3.34 -12.52
N ASN A 164 -2.87 -4.33 -13.38
CA ASN A 164 -3.91 -5.16 -13.98
C ASN A 164 -4.66 -5.96 -12.91
N GLY A 165 -5.96 -5.70 -12.76
CA GLY A 165 -6.83 -6.33 -11.76
C GLY A 165 -6.73 -5.75 -10.35
N SER A 166 -5.98 -4.68 -10.13
CA SER A 166 -5.87 -4.07 -8.79
C SER A 166 -7.22 -3.50 -8.37
N PHE A 167 -7.69 -3.85 -7.17
CA PHE A 167 -9.05 -3.51 -6.70
C PHE A 167 -10.18 -4.06 -7.61
N ASP A 168 -9.96 -5.17 -8.31
CA ASP A 168 -11.03 -5.87 -9.03
C ASP A 168 -12.14 -6.35 -8.09
N GLY A 169 -13.39 -6.03 -8.41
CA GLY A 169 -14.55 -6.35 -7.58
C GLY A 169 -14.78 -5.37 -6.43
N CYS A 170 -14.14 -4.19 -6.42
CA CYS A 170 -14.36 -3.19 -5.39
C CYS A 170 -15.81 -2.67 -5.39
N SER A 171 -16.28 -2.23 -4.23
CA SER A 171 -17.56 -1.51 -4.09
C SER A 171 -17.38 0.01 -4.00
N LYS A 172 -16.19 0.48 -3.63
CA LYS A 172 -15.96 1.89 -3.33
C LYS A 172 -14.56 2.35 -3.69
N VAL A 173 -14.48 3.49 -4.37
CA VAL A 173 -13.23 4.21 -4.65
C VAL A 173 -13.43 5.67 -4.29
N ILE A 174 -12.61 6.20 -3.39
CA ILE A 174 -12.59 7.61 -2.99
C ILE A 174 -11.21 8.18 -3.27
N LEU A 175 -11.17 9.23 -4.07
CA LEU A 175 -10.01 10.07 -4.34
C LEU A 175 -10.41 11.52 -4.01
N GLU A 176 -9.91 12.06 -2.89
CA GLU A 176 -10.33 13.36 -2.38
C GLU A 176 -9.13 14.14 -1.84
N ASP A 177 -9.07 15.44 -2.15
CA ASP A 177 -7.98 16.34 -1.74
C ASP A 177 -6.61 15.88 -2.23
N LEU A 178 -6.49 15.73 -3.56
CA LEU A 178 -5.27 15.36 -4.29
C LEU A 178 -4.88 16.47 -5.29
N PRO A 179 -4.58 17.70 -4.83
CA PRO A 179 -4.44 18.88 -5.68
C PRO A 179 -3.28 18.84 -6.69
N GLU A 180 -2.24 18.06 -6.42
CA GLU A 180 -1.06 17.92 -7.29
C GLU A 180 -1.13 16.67 -8.20
N LEU A 181 -2.22 15.90 -8.15
CA LEU A 181 -2.36 14.68 -8.93
C LEU A 181 -2.56 15.02 -10.41
N VAL A 182 -1.63 14.58 -11.26
CA VAL A 182 -1.64 14.89 -12.70
C VAL A 182 -2.19 13.73 -13.52
N SER A 183 -1.83 12.49 -13.15
CA SER A 183 -2.23 11.30 -13.88
C SER A 183 -2.60 10.13 -12.98
N ILE A 184 -3.61 9.38 -13.45
CA ILE A 184 -3.97 8.07 -12.92
C ILE A 184 -3.79 7.06 -14.05
N ASP A 185 -2.86 6.12 -13.88
CA ASP A 185 -2.61 5.05 -14.83
C ASP A 185 -3.25 3.75 -14.35
N MET A 186 -4.12 3.18 -15.17
CA MET A 186 -5.02 2.09 -14.81
C MET A 186 -4.89 0.91 -15.77
N GLY A 187 -4.44 -0.22 -15.23
CA GLY A 187 -4.38 -1.49 -15.93
C GLY A 187 -5.76 -2.08 -16.19
N SER A 188 -5.82 -3.08 -17.07
CA SER A 188 -7.04 -3.83 -17.36
C SER A 188 -7.67 -4.40 -16.09
N TYR A 189 -8.99 -4.26 -15.94
CA TYR A 189 -9.75 -4.70 -14.76
C TYR A 189 -9.40 -4.00 -13.43
N SER A 190 -8.59 -2.95 -13.44
CA SER A 190 -8.37 -2.14 -12.23
C SER A 190 -9.66 -1.41 -11.84
N CYS A 191 -10.00 -1.42 -10.55
CA CYS A 191 -11.24 -0.83 -10.02
C CYS A 191 -12.49 -1.23 -10.82
N CYS A 192 -12.55 -2.49 -11.29
CA CYS A 192 -13.74 -3.04 -11.95
C CYS A 192 -14.78 -3.36 -10.87
N PHE A 193 -15.87 -2.60 -10.78
CA PHE A 193 -16.82 -2.74 -9.68
C PHE A 193 -17.62 -4.04 -9.75
N TYR A 194 -18.11 -4.54 -8.62
CA TYR A 194 -18.92 -5.76 -8.62
C TYR A 194 -20.29 -5.52 -9.30
N ASN A 195 -20.62 -6.33 -10.32
CA ASN A 195 -21.81 -6.13 -11.17
C ASN A 195 -23.16 -6.17 -10.41
N HIS A 196 -23.22 -6.93 -9.30
CA HIS A 196 -24.41 -7.09 -8.46
C HIS A 196 -24.46 -6.13 -7.26
N GLU A 197 -23.43 -5.30 -7.04
CA GLU A 197 -23.43 -4.34 -5.95
C GLU A 197 -24.29 -3.13 -6.33
N TRP A 198 -25.42 -2.93 -5.64
CA TRP A 198 -26.31 -1.80 -5.91
C TRP A 198 -25.77 -0.47 -5.35
N SER A 199 -24.76 -0.51 -4.49
CA SER A 199 -24.18 0.66 -3.83
C SER A 199 -22.73 0.94 -4.25
N SER A 200 -22.37 0.69 -5.51
CA SER A 200 -21.04 0.99 -6.01
C SER A 200 -20.81 2.50 -6.14
N LEU A 201 -19.74 3.01 -5.52
CA LEU A 201 -19.47 4.45 -5.40
C LEU A 201 -18.06 4.82 -5.86
N LEU A 202 -17.97 5.78 -6.78
CA LEU A 202 -16.74 6.48 -7.15
C LEU A 202 -16.85 7.96 -6.76
N VAL A 203 -15.94 8.44 -5.91
CA VAL A 203 -15.82 9.85 -5.52
C VAL A 203 -14.48 10.38 -5.98
N MET A 204 -14.52 11.51 -6.69
CA MET A 204 -13.38 12.23 -7.22
C MET A 204 -13.56 13.73 -6.91
N ARG A 205 -12.83 14.25 -5.93
CA ARG A 205 -13.00 15.62 -5.41
C ARG A 205 -11.67 16.34 -5.23
N ASN A 206 -11.65 17.64 -5.51
CA ASN A 206 -10.49 18.50 -5.29
C ASN A 206 -9.20 17.95 -5.94
N MET A 207 -9.26 17.80 -7.27
CA MET A 207 -8.14 17.37 -8.12
C MET A 207 -7.96 18.31 -9.32
N PRO A 208 -7.72 19.62 -9.09
CA PRO A 208 -7.65 20.64 -10.13
C PRO A 208 -6.58 20.41 -11.21
N LYS A 209 -5.51 19.64 -10.92
CA LYS A 209 -4.43 19.34 -11.87
C LYS A 209 -4.59 18.01 -12.61
N LEU A 210 -5.67 17.27 -12.37
CA LEU A 210 -5.84 15.98 -13.00
C LEU A 210 -6.12 16.16 -14.50
N GLU A 211 -5.14 15.81 -15.34
CA GLU A 211 -5.22 15.97 -16.79
C GLU A 211 -5.65 14.69 -17.49
N ALA A 212 -5.28 13.52 -16.96
CA ALA A 212 -5.52 12.24 -17.61
C ALA A 212 -5.82 11.10 -16.65
N ILE A 213 -6.83 10.30 -17.01
CA ILE A 213 -7.02 8.95 -16.52
C ILE A 213 -6.71 8.03 -17.69
N SER A 214 -5.53 7.41 -17.67
CA SER A 214 -5.04 6.55 -18.73
C SER A 214 -5.42 5.11 -18.43
N ALA A 215 -6.08 4.45 -19.37
CA ALA A 215 -6.46 3.05 -19.25
C ALA A 215 -5.91 2.24 -20.44
N PRO A 216 -4.57 2.12 -20.58
CA PRO A 216 -3.98 1.52 -21.75
C PRO A 216 -4.32 0.02 -21.84
N SER A 217 -4.91 -0.39 -22.96
CA SER A 217 -5.11 -1.80 -23.27
C SER A 217 -3.78 -2.40 -23.73
N PHE A 218 -3.13 -3.20 -22.90
CA PHE A 218 -2.05 -4.09 -23.32
C PHE A 218 -2.66 -5.43 -23.76
N GLY A 219 -2.28 -5.89 -24.98
CA GLY A 219 -2.71 -7.17 -25.56
C GLY A 219 -3.83 -7.07 -26.61
N ARG A 220 -3.74 -7.90 -27.67
CA ARG A 220 -4.69 -7.97 -28.81
C ARG A 220 -6.10 -8.50 -28.47
N ARG A 221 -6.41 -8.81 -27.20
CA ARG A 221 -7.60 -9.61 -26.84
C ARG A 221 -8.42 -9.12 -25.65
N THR A 222 -8.04 -8.05 -24.97
CA THR A 222 -8.69 -7.64 -23.72
C THR A 222 -9.33 -6.27 -23.88
N VAL A 223 -10.65 -6.22 -23.86
CA VAL A 223 -11.39 -4.96 -23.72
C VAL A 223 -11.10 -4.44 -22.31
N ASN A 224 -10.59 -3.22 -22.18
CA ASN A 224 -10.34 -2.65 -20.87
C ASN A 224 -11.66 -2.48 -20.10
N MET A 225 -11.72 -3.04 -18.87
CA MET A 225 -12.89 -3.01 -18.00
C MET A 225 -12.73 -2.09 -16.78
N THR A 226 -11.79 -1.15 -16.83
CA THR A 226 -11.59 -0.15 -15.78
C THR A 226 -12.87 0.65 -15.52
N PHE A 227 -13.20 0.85 -14.24
CA PHE A 227 -14.43 1.51 -13.78
C PHE A 227 -15.75 0.93 -14.33
N ARG A 228 -15.72 -0.29 -14.86
CA ARG A 228 -16.94 -0.96 -15.30
C ARG A 228 -17.87 -1.19 -14.12
N TRP A 229 -19.17 -1.05 -14.36
CA TRP A 229 -20.23 -1.30 -13.38
C TRP A 229 -20.27 -0.35 -12.16
N VAL A 230 -19.56 0.78 -12.21
CA VAL A 230 -19.82 1.90 -11.29
C VAL A 230 -21.24 2.42 -11.52
N ARG A 231 -21.97 2.70 -10.43
CA ARG A 231 -23.36 3.17 -10.48
C ARG A 231 -23.47 4.63 -10.07
N ASP A 232 -22.86 4.98 -8.94
CA ASP A 232 -22.84 6.34 -8.42
C ASP A 232 -21.45 6.96 -8.62
N VAL A 233 -21.42 8.10 -9.31
CA VAL A 233 -20.18 8.84 -9.60
C VAL A 233 -20.36 10.28 -9.13
N VAL A 234 -19.48 10.73 -8.25
CA VAL A 234 -19.40 12.11 -7.77
C VAL A 234 -18.08 12.70 -8.24
N VAL A 235 -18.15 13.69 -9.13
CA VAL A 235 -16.98 14.46 -9.59
C VAL A 235 -17.21 15.92 -9.25
N GLU A 236 -16.36 16.50 -8.41
CA GLU A 236 -16.40 17.91 -8.05
C GLU A 236 -15.00 18.52 -8.26
N SER A 237 -14.92 19.48 -9.18
CA SER A 237 -13.78 20.37 -9.34
C SER A 237 -14.06 21.64 -8.55
N GLU A 238 -13.19 22.00 -7.60
CA GLU A 238 -13.16 23.37 -7.06
C GLU A 238 -12.59 24.36 -8.09
#